data_AF-A0A3D1TV61-F1
#
_entry.id   AF-A0A3D1TV61-F1
#
_cell.length_a   1.000
_cell.length_b   1.000
_cell.length_c   1.000
_cell.angle_alpha   90.00
_cell.angle_beta   90.00
_cell.angle_gamma   90.00
#
_symmetry.space_group_name_H-M   'P 1'
#
loop_
_entity.id
_entity.type
_entity.pdbx_description
1 polymer ?
#
loop_
_entity_poly.entity_id
_entity_poly.type
_entity_poly.pdbx_seq_one_letter_code
_entity_poly.pdbx_strand_id
1 'polypeptide(L)' 'AAGMFLGQGILLALLHREQTGRGQWVHTSLLESMLCKLDFQAARYTMTGDVPGQEGNHHPTAVPTGAFESSDGLV' A
#
# COMPACT_ATOMS: atom_id res chain seq x y z
N ALA A 1 -1.56 7.99 2.49
CA ALA A 1 -2.32 6.99 1.69
C ALA A 1 -3.82 7.29 1.67
N ALA A 2 -4.48 7.48 2.83
CA ALA A 2 -5.93 7.76 2.90
C ALA A 2 -6.43 8.87 1.97
N GLY A 3 -5.75 10.02 1.91
CA GLY A 3 -6.13 11.11 1.01
C GLY A 3 -6.10 10.72 -0.47
N MET A 4 -5.15 9.86 -0.87
CA MET A 4 -5.09 9.33 -2.24
C MET A 4 -6.28 8.41 -2.52
N PHE A 5 -6.61 7.50 -1.59
CA PHE A 5 -7.79 6.65 -1.71
C PHE A 5 -9.09 7.45 -1.76
N LEU A 6 -9.21 8.50 -0.93
CA LEU A 6 -10.39 9.37 -0.95
C LEU A 6 -10.50 10.13 -2.28
N GLY A 7 -9.38 10.68 -2.78
CA GLY A 7 -9.34 11.33 -4.08
C GLY A 7 -9.79 10.40 -5.21
N GLN A 8 -9.25 9.18 -5.25
CA GLN A 8 -9.66 8.15 -6.22
C GLN A 8 -11.14 7.77 -6.07
N GLY A 9 -11.64 7.59 -4.84
CA GLY A 9 -13.04 7.30 -4.56
C GLY A 9 -13.99 8.41 -5.01
N ILE A 10 -13.60 9.69 -4.85
CA ILE A 10 -14.38 10.84 -5.34
C ILE A 10 -14.45 10.83 -6.87
N LEU A 11 -13.33 10.58 -7.56
CA LEU A 11 -13.32 10.48 -9.03
C LEU A 11 -14.26 9.37 -9.53
N LEU A 12 -14.26 8.22 -8.86
CA LEU A 12 -15.17 7.11 -9.19
C LEU A 12 -16.63 7.48 -8.93
N ALA A 13 -16.94 8.17 -7.82
CA ALA A 13 -18.30 8.60 -7.51
C ALA A 13 -18.83 9.63 -8.53
N LEU A 14 -17.97 10.53 -9.02
CA LEU A 14 -18.33 11.46 -10.09
C LEU A 14 -18.61 10.72 -11.40
N LEU A 15 -17.76 9.76 -11.78
CA LEU A 15 -17.98 8.93 -12.97
C LEU A 15 -19.29 8.13 -12.89
N HIS A 16 -19.60 7.56 -11.72
CA HIS A 16 -20.86 6.86 -11.49
C HIS A 16 -22.07 7.80 -11.64
N ARG A 17 -21.97 9.03 -11.10
CA ARG A 17 -23.02 10.04 -11.19
C ARG A 17 -23.31 10.46 -12.64
N GLU A 18 -22.31 10.52 -13.52
CA GLU A 18 -22.53 10.82 -14.95
C GLU A 18 -23.44 9.78 -15.63
N GLN A 19 -23.37 8.52 -15.20
CA GLN A 19 -24.18 7.45 -15.79
C GLN A 19 -25.57 7.32 -15.15
N THR A 20 -25.68 7.56 -13.84
CA THR A 20 -26.90 7.27 -13.08
C THR A 20 -27.67 8.49 -12.61
N GLY A 21 -27.05 9.68 -12.64
CA GLY A 21 -27.56 10.90 -12.02
C GLY A 21 -27.52 10.90 -10.49
N ARG A 22 -26.98 9.85 -9.83
CA ARG A 22 -26.99 9.70 -8.37
C ARG A 22 -25.60 9.89 -7.78
N GLY A 23 -25.50 10.75 -6.76
CA GLY A 23 -24.28 10.89 -5.96
C GLY A 23 -24.06 9.71 -5.01
N GLN A 24 -22.87 9.65 -4.40
CA GLN A 24 -22.49 8.64 -3.42
C GLN A 24 -21.77 9.29 -2.23
N TRP A 25 -21.94 8.71 -1.03
CA TRP A 25 -21.14 9.07 0.12
C TRP A 25 -19.81 8.32 0.06
N VAL A 26 -18.70 9.06 0.02
CA VAL A 26 -17.36 8.49 -0.07
C VAL A 26 -16.63 8.77 1.24
N HIS A 27 -16.10 7.72 1.86
CA HIS A 27 -15.30 7.82 3.08
C HIS A 27 -14.00 7.04 2.93
N THR A 28 -13.04 7.35 3.81
CA THR A 28 -11.76 6.66 3.92
C THR A 28 -11.36 6.60 5.39
N SER A 29 -10.37 5.77 5.70
CA SER A 29 -9.77 5.68 7.04
C SER A 29 -8.25 5.79 6.95
N LEU A 30 -7.65 6.57 7.86
CA LEU A 30 -6.20 6.61 8.02
C LEU A 30 -5.66 5.21 8.32
N LEU A 31 -6.33 4.46 9.19
CA LEU A 31 -5.93 3.11 9.59
C LEU A 31 -6.03 2.11 8.42
N GLU A 32 -7.20 2.02 7.77
CA GLU A 32 -7.39 1.08 6.64
C GLU A 32 -6.40 1.37 5.52
N SER A 33 -6.09 2.66 5.29
CA SER A 33 -5.12 3.03 4.27
C SER A 33 -3.70 2.56 4.58
N MET A 34 -3.32 2.52 5.86
CA MET A 34 -2.01 2.00 6.29
C MET A 34 -2.00 0.48 6.30
N LEU A 35 -3.09 -0.17 6.70
CA LEU A 35 -3.23 -1.62 6.60
C LEU A 35 -3.08 -2.09 5.15
N CYS A 36 -3.69 -1.40 4.19
CA CYS A 36 -3.51 -1.68 2.76
C CYS A 36 -2.04 -1.53 2.31
N LYS A 37 -1.27 -0.64 2.93
CA LYS A 37 0.16 -0.43 2.61
C LYS A 37 1.09 -1.52 3.14
N LEU A 38 0.62 -2.42 4.01
CA LEU A 38 1.42 -3.54 4.50
C LEU A 38 1.70 -4.59 3.42
N ASP A 39 0.83 -4.69 2.41
CA ASP A 39 1.00 -5.60 1.26
C ASP A 39 1.38 -7.02 1.71
N PHE A 40 2.46 -7.61 1.18
CA PHE A 40 2.89 -8.97 1.53
C PHE A 40 3.34 -9.13 2.99
N GLN A 41 3.71 -8.05 3.68
CA GLN A 41 4.06 -8.11 5.11
C GLN A 41 2.83 -8.45 5.95
N ALA A 42 1.63 -7.99 5.55
CA ALA A 42 0.39 -8.42 6.19
C ALA A 42 0.18 -9.93 6.02
N ALA A 43 0.46 -10.45 4.83
CA ALA A 43 0.29 -11.88 4.52
C ALA A 43 1.22 -12.77 5.36
N ARG A 44 2.46 -12.34 5.65
CA ARG A 44 3.37 -13.06 6.56
C ARG A 44 2.73 -13.29 7.94
N TYR A 45 2.07 -12.26 8.48
CA TYR A 45 1.36 -12.39 9.75
C TYR A 45 0.07 -13.22 9.62
N THR A 46 -0.80 -12.89 8.67
CA THR A 46 -2.12 -13.53 8.58
C THR A 46 -2.06 -15.00 8.14
N MET A 47 -1.03 -15.41 7.40
CA MET A 47 -0.88 -16.78 6.90
C MET A 47 -0.02 -17.67 7.81
N THR A 48 1.06 -17.14 8.38
CA THR A 48 2.04 -17.96 9.13
C THR A 48 2.28 -17.49 10.56
N GLY A 49 1.63 -16.41 11.01
CA GLY A 49 1.85 -15.82 12.33
C GLY A 49 3.21 -15.12 12.49
N ASP A 50 3.93 -14.94 11.39
CA ASP A 50 5.23 -14.27 11.38
C ASP A 50 5.01 -12.76 11.51
N VAL A 51 5.61 -12.13 12.52
CA VAL A 51 5.54 -10.68 12.76
C VAL A 51 6.80 -10.05 12.16
N PRO A 52 6.73 -9.42 10.98
CA PRO A 52 7.91 -8.91 10.30
C PRO A 52 8.61 -7.81 11.09
N GLY A 53 9.94 -7.90 11.14
CA GLY A 53 10.80 -6.83 11.64
C GLY A 53 11.11 -5.77 10.57
N GLN A 54 11.96 -4.81 10.93
CA GLN A 54 12.51 -3.86 9.98
C GLN A 54 13.70 -4.50 9.24
N GLU A 55 13.63 -4.57 7.91
CA GLU A 55 14.61 -5.26 7.06
C GLU A 55 15.68 -4.33 6.45
N GLY A 56 15.55 -3.03 6.67
CA GLY A 56 16.46 -2.03 6.09
C GLY A 56 16.36 -1.99 4.56
N ASN A 57 17.51 -2.08 3.89
CA ASN A 57 17.61 -1.94 2.43
C ASN A 57 17.52 -3.27 1.67
N HIS A 58 17.32 -4.40 2.34
CA HIS A 58 17.23 -5.70 1.70
C HIS A 58 15.79 -6.21 1.65
N HIS A 59 15.49 -7.01 0.64
CA HIS A 59 14.21 -7.69 0.57
C HIS A 59 14.20 -8.89 1.55
N PRO A 60 13.18 -9.05 2.41
CA PRO A 60 13.15 -10.07 3.46
C PRO A 60 13.20 -11.52 2.96
N THR A 61 12.71 -11.77 1.73
CA THR A 61 12.48 -13.13 1.23
C THR A 61 13.08 -13.42 -0.14
N ALA A 62 13.71 -12.43 -0.78
CA ALA A 62 14.20 -12.56 -2.15
C ALA A 62 15.63 -12.02 -2.23
N VAL A 63 16.54 -12.84 -2.74
CA VAL A 63 17.96 -12.49 -2.90
C VAL A 63 18.38 -12.87 -4.31
N PRO A 64 19.12 -12.02 -5.04
CA PRO A 64 19.68 -10.72 -4.63
C PRO A 64 18.73 -9.54 -4.90
N THR A 65 18.08 -9.01 -3.85
CA THR A 65 17.22 -7.82 -3.94
C THR A 65 17.48 -6.90 -2.76
N GLY A 66 17.97 -5.71 -3.04
CA GLY A 66 18.27 -4.70 -2.04
C GLY A 66 19.34 -3.73 -2.53
N ALA A 67 19.84 -2.90 -1.62
CA ALA A 67 20.99 -2.05 -1.90
C ALA A 67 22.31 -2.81 -1.73
N PHE A 68 23.25 -2.63 -2.65
CA PHE A 68 24.58 -3.25 -2.62
C PHE A 68 25.68 -2.20 -2.74
N GLU A 69 26.85 -2.46 -2.15
CA GLU A 69 28.00 -1.55 -2.23
C GLU A 69 28.66 -1.57 -3.61
N SER A 70 28.93 -0.39 -4.17
CA SER A 70 29.77 -0.13 -5.33
C SER A 70 31.00 0.71 -4.95
N SER A 71 31.90 0.97 -5.89
CA SER A 71 33.11 1.78 -5.65
C SER A 71 32.81 3.24 -5.26
N ASP A 72 31.60 3.73 -5.51
CA ASP A 72 31.20 5.13 -5.39
C ASP A 72 29.86 5.34 -4.66
N GLY A 73 29.22 4.28 -4.16
CA GLY A 73 27.97 4.41 -3.42
C GLY A 73 27.21 3.09 -3.23
N LEU A 74 25.90 3.24 -3.04
CA LEU A 74 24.95 2.11 -3.03
C LEU A 74 24.25 2.04 -4.39
N VAL A 75 24.05 0.82 -4.88
CA VAL A 75 23.25 0.49 -6.07
C VAL A 75 22.02 -0.30 -5.67
#